data_AF-A0A922SDA8-F1
#
_entry.id   AF-A0A922SDA8-F1
#
_cell.length_a   1.000
_cell.length_b   1.000
_cell.length_c   1.000
_cell.angle_alpha   90.00
_cell.angle_beta   90.00
_cell.angle_gamma   90.00
#
_symmetry.space_group_name_H-M   'P 1'
#
loop_
_entity.id
_entity.type
_entity.pdbx_description
1 polymer ?
#
loop_
_entity_poly.entity_id
_entity_poly.type
_entity_poly.pdbx_seq_one_letter_code
_entity_poly.pdbx_strand_id
1 'polypeptide(L)'
;AKPPSSGEANASGLENWGWEEQVADWSVEEQQLLQNSWRPSTLTTYSAPIKRWLQWCKTHNVDHKNPEVKISEARRSPDRQVRSLFVSITGVLRPASKTMIAGWVRSAFKLAKIDASPGSIRSAVASRRWLDNRPVQEILDRGNWKCLETFSKHYCKEISNPVNSVASDLLYDNFKTV
;
A
#
# COMPACT_ATOMS: atom_id res chain seq x y z
N ALA A 1 -8.55 -25.32 -52.77
CA ALA A 1 -8.91 -24.23 -51.84
C ALA A 1 -8.25 -24.51 -50.51
N LYS A 2 -7.38 -23.61 -50.03
CA LYS A 2 -6.68 -23.72 -48.75
C LYS A 2 -7.58 -23.02 -47.71
N PRO A 3 -7.89 -23.62 -46.54
CA PRO A 3 -8.72 -22.97 -45.53
C PRO A 3 -7.99 -21.73 -44.98
N PRO A 4 -8.72 -20.67 -44.57
CA PRO A 4 -8.10 -19.50 -43.97
C PRO A 4 -7.40 -19.91 -42.68
N SER A 5 -6.10 -19.65 -42.68
CA SER A 5 -5.17 -19.77 -41.56
C SER A 5 -5.78 -19.19 -40.29
N SER A 6 -5.91 -20.03 -39.25
CA SER A 6 -6.11 -19.60 -37.87
C SER A 6 -4.97 -18.67 -37.47
N GLY A 7 -5.22 -17.36 -37.52
CA GLY A 7 -4.26 -16.35 -37.06
C GLY A 7 -3.95 -16.57 -35.59
N GLU A 8 -2.68 -16.83 -35.29
CA GLU A 8 -2.15 -16.76 -33.94
C GLU A 8 -2.46 -15.36 -33.38
N ALA A 9 -3.29 -15.30 -32.35
CA ALA A 9 -3.60 -14.06 -31.65
C ALA A 9 -2.32 -13.53 -31.00
N ASN A 10 -1.65 -12.60 -31.69
CA ASN A 10 -0.55 -11.83 -31.15
C ASN A 10 -1.08 -10.97 -29.99
N ALA A 11 -1.05 -11.53 -28.78
CA ALA A 11 -1.46 -10.89 -27.53
C ALA A 11 -0.50 -9.75 -27.09
N SER A 12 0.20 -9.12 -28.03
CA SER A 12 1.11 -8.00 -27.86
C SER A 12 0.47 -6.65 -28.23
N GLY A 13 -0.77 -6.64 -28.73
CA GLY A 13 -1.56 -5.43 -29.01
C GLY A 13 -2.83 -5.33 -28.15
N LEU A 14 -3.43 -4.14 -28.09
CA LEU A 14 -4.75 -3.86 -27.49
C LEU A 14 -5.93 -4.38 -28.36
N GLU A 15 -5.61 -5.07 -29.45
CA GLU A 15 -6.57 -5.69 -30.36
C GLU A 15 -7.46 -6.67 -29.57
N ASN A 16 -8.78 -6.60 -29.75
CA ASN A 16 -9.82 -7.41 -29.08
C ASN A 16 -10.29 -6.99 -27.68
N TRP A 17 -9.93 -5.79 -27.21
CA TRP A 17 -10.43 -5.24 -25.93
C TRP A 17 -11.72 -4.43 -26.06
N GLY A 18 -12.34 -4.38 -27.25
CA GLY A 18 -13.55 -3.59 -27.51
C GLY A 18 -13.31 -2.08 -27.59
N TRP A 19 -12.06 -1.64 -27.44
CA TRP A 19 -11.67 -0.26 -27.73
C TRP A 19 -11.81 0.05 -29.21
N GLU A 20 -11.65 -0.94 -30.08
CA GLU A 20 -11.87 -0.82 -31.53
C GLU A 20 -13.24 -0.20 -31.87
N GLU A 21 -14.28 -0.53 -31.10
CA GLU A 21 -15.62 0.05 -31.25
C GLU A 21 -15.73 1.44 -30.63
N GLN A 22 -15.03 1.71 -29.51
CA GLN A 22 -15.07 3.01 -28.81
C GLN A 22 -14.19 4.08 -29.45
N VAL A 23 -13.16 3.67 -30.20
CA VAL A 23 -12.26 4.55 -30.96
C VAL A 23 -12.57 4.53 -32.45
N ALA A 24 -13.65 3.84 -32.87
CA ALA A 24 -14.07 3.77 -34.26
C ALA A 24 -14.32 5.15 -34.86
N ASP A 25 -14.84 6.07 -34.04
CA ASP A 25 -15.18 7.44 -34.46
C ASP A 25 -14.05 8.45 -34.19
N TRP A 26 -12.91 8.01 -33.67
CA TRP A 26 -11.80 8.90 -33.33
C TRP A 26 -11.06 9.36 -34.58
N SER A 27 -10.62 10.63 -34.57
CA SER A 27 -9.79 11.18 -35.64
C SER A 27 -8.42 10.49 -35.68
N VAL A 28 -7.74 10.58 -36.83
CA VAL A 28 -6.39 10.03 -37.01
C VAL A 28 -5.41 10.62 -36.00
N GLU A 29 -5.57 11.91 -35.67
CA GLU A 29 -4.76 12.62 -34.69
C GLU A 29 -4.97 12.08 -33.27
N GLU A 30 -6.21 11.76 -32.90
CA GLU A 30 -6.56 11.19 -31.59
C GLU A 30 -6.00 9.76 -31.44
N GLN A 31 -6.11 8.95 -32.48
CA GLN A 31 -5.53 7.61 -32.52
C GLN A 31 -3.99 7.68 -32.39
N GLN A 32 -3.35 8.60 -33.09
CA GLN A 32 -1.90 8.80 -33.04
C GLN A 32 -1.43 9.33 -31.67
N LEU A 33 -2.18 10.25 -31.07
CA LEU A 33 -1.91 10.77 -29.73
C LEU A 33 -1.98 9.65 -28.69
N LEU A 34 -2.99 8.77 -28.79
CA LEU A 34 -3.13 7.62 -27.91
C LEU A 34 -1.96 6.65 -28.10
N GLN A 35 -1.60 6.31 -29.33
CA GLN A 35 -0.45 5.43 -29.62
C GLN A 35 0.86 6.00 -29.05
N ASN A 36 1.09 7.30 -29.20
CA ASN A 36 2.29 7.97 -28.71
C ASN A 36 2.32 8.11 -27.17
N SER A 37 1.15 8.14 -26.54
CA SER A 37 1.04 8.26 -25.08
C SER A 37 1.42 6.96 -24.35
N TRP A 38 1.38 5.82 -25.04
CA TRP A 38 1.79 4.54 -24.49
C TRP A 38 3.29 4.30 -24.67
N ARG A 39 4.03 4.33 -23.56
CA ARG A 39 5.45 3.98 -23.57
C ARG A 39 5.62 2.46 -23.80
N PRO A 40 6.62 2.00 -24.57
CA PRO A 40 6.90 0.56 -24.74
C PRO A 40 7.09 -0.18 -23.41
N SER A 41 7.66 0.49 -22.41
CA SER A 41 7.82 -0.05 -21.05
C SER A 41 6.49 -0.29 -20.33
N THR A 42 5.48 0.54 -20.59
CA THR A 42 4.12 0.37 -20.06
C THR A 42 3.52 -0.91 -20.63
N LEU A 43 3.59 -1.12 -21.95
CA LEU A 43 3.07 -2.35 -22.59
C LEU A 43 3.69 -3.61 -21.99
N THR A 44 5.01 -3.63 -21.80
CA THR A 44 5.71 -4.75 -21.15
C THR A 44 5.23 -4.98 -19.72
N THR A 45 5.09 -3.91 -18.93
CA THR A 45 4.66 -3.98 -17.52
C THR A 45 3.24 -4.53 -17.37
N TYR A 46 2.32 -4.11 -18.24
CA TYR A 46 0.92 -4.49 -18.15
C TYR A 46 0.60 -5.81 -18.87
N SER A 47 1.46 -6.29 -19.77
CA SER A 47 1.24 -7.54 -20.51
C SER A 47 0.97 -8.75 -19.62
N ALA A 48 1.73 -8.94 -18.54
CA ALA A 48 1.57 -10.07 -17.63
C ALA A 48 0.27 -9.99 -16.80
N PRO A 49 -0.07 -8.86 -16.15
CA PRO A 49 -1.38 -8.65 -15.52
C PRO A 49 -2.56 -8.87 -16.47
N ILE A 50 -2.48 -8.33 -17.69
CA ILE A 50 -3.50 -8.47 -18.74
C ILE A 50 -3.73 -9.94 -19.09
N LYS A 51 -2.65 -10.70 -19.36
CA LYS A 51 -2.76 -12.14 -19.67
C LYS A 51 -3.41 -12.93 -18.53
N ARG A 52 -3.05 -12.62 -17.28
CA ARG A 52 -3.66 -13.27 -16.10
C ARG A 52 -5.15 -12.94 -15.98
N TRP A 53 -5.54 -11.69 -16.25
CA TRP A 53 -6.94 -11.27 -16.23
C TRP A 53 -7.77 -12.01 -17.29
N LEU A 54 -7.30 -12.03 -18.54
CA LEU A 54 -7.98 -12.75 -19.63
C LEU A 54 -8.11 -14.24 -19.36
N GLN A 55 -7.06 -14.86 -18.79
CA GLN A 55 -7.11 -16.25 -18.39
C GLN A 55 -8.16 -16.49 -17.29
N TRP A 56 -8.22 -15.60 -16.30
CA TRP A 56 -9.21 -15.66 -15.23
C TRP A 56 -10.64 -15.52 -15.78
N CYS A 57 -10.89 -14.57 -16.67
CA CYS A 57 -12.19 -14.38 -17.32
C CYS A 57 -12.65 -15.63 -18.07
N LYS A 58 -11.76 -16.26 -18.84
CA LYS A 58 -12.03 -17.53 -19.53
C LYS A 58 -12.39 -18.65 -18.56
N THR A 59 -11.66 -18.80 -17.46
CA THR A 59 -11.92 -19.83 -16.45
C THR A 59 -13.25 -19.62 -15.72
N HIS A 60 -13.69 -18.37 -15.56
CA HIS A 60 -14.89 -18.03 -14.79
C HIS A 60 -16.10 -17.70 -15.66
N ASN A 61 -15.99 -17.84 -16.98
CA ASN A 61 -17.02 -17.45 -17.95
C ASN A 61 -17.52 -16.01 -17.73
N VAL A 62 -16.59 -15.10 -17.42
CA VAL A 62 -16.87 -13.67 -17.23
C VAL A 62 -16.48 -12.94 -18.51
N ASP A 63 -17.37 -12.10 -19.02
CA ASP A 63 -17.05 -11.22 -20.14
C ASP A 63 -15.99 -10.19 -19.72
N HIS A 64 -14.81 -10.23 -20.36
CA HIS A 64 -13.73 -9.30 -20.07
C HIS A 64 -14.02 -7.88 -20.57
N LYS A 65 -14.99 -7.70 -21.47
CA LYS A 65 -15.46 -6.41 -21.98
C LYS A 65 -16.55 -5.79 -21.09
N ASN A 66 -17.27 -6.61 -20.33
CA ASN A 66 -18.31 -6.16 -19.39
C ASN A 66 -18.21 -6.93 -18.07
N PRO A 67 -17.18 -6.66 -17.24
CA PRO A 67 -17.10 -7.24 -15.91
C PRO A 67 -18.19 -6.61 -15.05
N GLU A 68 -19.39 -7.18 -15.05
CA GLU A 68 -20.47 -6.71 -14.20
C GLU A 68 -19.95 -6.50 -12.76
N VAL A 69 -20.20 -5.30 -12.23
CA VAL A 69 -19.72 -4.76 -10.95
C VAL A 69 -20.09 -5.61 -9.72
N LYS A 70 -20.88 -6.68 -9.93
CA LYS A 70 -21.36 -7.66 -8.95
C LYS A 70 -20.25 -8.25 -8.07
N ILE A 71 -19.01 -8.36 -8.57
CA ILE A 71 -17.89 -8.89 -7.78
C ILE A 71 -17.49 -7.95 -6.62
N SER A 72 -17.58 -6.63 -6.83
CA SER A 72 -17.22 -5.65 -5.79
C SER A 72 -18.29 -5.55 -4.70
N GLU A 73 -19.56 -5.70 -5.07
CA GLU A 73 -20.71 -5.70 -4.17
C GLU A 73 -20.81 -7.00 -3.36
N ALA A 74 -20.58 -8.16 -3.99
CA ALA A 74 -20.55 -9.45 -3.30
C ALA A 74 -19.41 -9.55 -2.26
N ARG A 75 -18.27 -8.86 -2.48
CA ARG A 75 -17.18 -8.78 -1.49
C ARG A 75 -17.50 -7.86 -0.30
N ARG A 76 -18.45 -6.93 -0.46
CA ARG A 76 -18.95 -6.05 0.61
C ARG A 76 -20.23 -6.63 1.22
N SER A 77 -20.23 -7.92 1.52
CA SER A 77 -21.36 -8.54 2.20
C SER A 77 -21.61 -7.83 3.53
N PRO A 78 -22.80 -7.24 3.76
CA PRO A 78 -23.09 -6.42 4.94
C PRO A 78 -23.16 -7.23 6.25
N ASP A 79 -23.11 -8.55 6.17
CA ASP A 79 -23.32 -9.47 7.28
C ASP A 79 -22.05 -9.76 8.11
N ARG A 80 -20.87 -9.29 7.68
CA ARG A 80 -19.61 -9.56 8.38
C ARG A 80 -19.28 -8.46 9.39
N GLN A 81 -19.85 -8.56 10.58
CA GLN A 81 -19.54 -7.65 11.69
C GLN A 81 -18.09 -7.85 12.17
N VAL A 82 -17.16 -6.99 11.75
CA VAL A 82 -15.75 -7.05 12.17
C VAL A 82 -15.57 -6.30 13.49
N ARG A 83 -15.41 -7.03 14.60
CA ARG A 83 -15.19 -6.46 15.95
C ARG A 83 -13.73 -6.10 16.25
N SER A 84 -12.99 -5.58 15.27
CA SER A 84 -11.57 -5.23 15.44
C SER A 84 -11.37 -3.72 15.37
N LEU A 85 -10.50 -3.16 16.23
CA LEU A 85 -10.18 -1.73 16.24
C LEU A 85 -9.54 -1.27 14.93
N PHE A 86 -8.64 -2.09 14.38
CA PHE A 86 -7.99 -1.82 13.10
C PHE A 86 -8.59 -2.72 12.03
N VAL A 87 -9.11 -2.13 10.95
CA VAL A 87 -9.75 -2.84 9.84
C VAL A 87 -9.14 -2.43 8.50
N SER A 88 -9.16 -3.36 7.56
CA SER A 88 -8.82 -3.09 6.16
C SER A 88 -10.10 -2.78 5.39
N ILE A 89 -10.13 -1.60 4.79
CA ILE A 89 -11.22 -1.13 3.93
C ILE A 89 -11.00 -1.49 2.45
N THR A 90 -9.82 -2.01 2.11
CA THR A 90 -9.47 -2.40 0.75
C THR A 90 -9.90 -3.84 0.48
N GLY A 91 -10.96 -4.00 -0.32
CA GLY A 91 -11.53 -5.31 -0.65
C GLY A 91 -12.52 -5.82 0.40
N VAL A 92 -12.41 -7.09 0.77
CA VAL A 92 -13.30 -7.71 1.78
C VAL A 92 -12.96 -7.16 3.16
N LEU A 93 -13.96 -6.66 3.89
CA LEU A 93 -13.81 -6.18 5.25
C LEU A 93 -13.22 -7.27 6.16
N ARG A 94 -12.08 -6.96 6.74
CA ARG A 94 -11.33 -7.87 7.62
C ARG A 94 -10.48 -7.09 8.61
N PRO A 95 -10.10 -7.70 9.75
CA PRO A 95 -9.13 -7.13 10.66
C PRO A 95 -7.84 -6.77 9.93
N ALA A 96 -7.23 -5.64 10.28
CA ALA A 96 -5.96 -5.24 9.70
C ALA A 96 -4.84 -6.19 10.13
N SER A 97 -4.06 -6.69 9.18
CA SER A 97 -2.89 -7.52 9.48
C SER A 97 -1.76 -6.67 10.07
N LYS A 98 -0.85 -7.31 10.81
CA LYS A 98 0.38 -6.67 11.33
C LYS A 98 1.17 -5.96 10.22
N THR A 99 1.26 -6.57 9.04
CA THR A 99 1.95 -6.00 7.88
C THR A 99 1.26 -4.74 7.34
N MET A 100 -0.07 -4.69 7.33
CA MET A 100 -0.80 -3.49 6.90
C MET A 100 -0.58 -2.34 7.88
N ILE A 101 -0.70 -2.59 9.18
CA ILE A 101 -0.44 -1.59 10.22
C ILE A 101 1.01 -1.09 10.12
N ALA A 102 1.98 -2.00 9.95
CA ALA A 102 3.38 -1.63 9.74
C ALA A 102 3.56 -0.78 8.46
N GLY A 103 2.81 -1.09 7.39
CA GLY A 103 2.78 -0.30 6.16
C GLY A 103 2.30 1.13 6.40
N TRP A 104 1.21 1.30 7.17
CA TRP A 104 0.69 2.63 7.52
C TRP A 104 1.71 3.45 8.31
N VAL A 105 2.39 2.84 9.29
CA VAL A 105 3.44 3.50 10.07
C VAL A 105 4.62 3.90 9.18
N ARG A 106 5.05 3.03 8.25
CA ARG A 106 6.12 3.37 7.28
C ARG A 106 5.73 4.54 6.39
N SER A 107 4.49 4.60 5.93
CA SER A 107 3.99 5.74 5.15
C SER A 107 4.05 7.04 5.97
N ALA A 108 3.63 7.01 7.24
CA ALA A 108 3.73 8.16 8.12
C ALA A 108 5.18 8.60 8.34
N PHE A 109 6.10 7.66 8.57
CA PHE A 109 7.53 7.96 8.72
C PHE A 109 8.12 8.57 7.45
N LYS A 110 7.77 8.04 6.27
CA LYS A 110 8.21 8.58 4.99
C LYS A 110 7.75 10.04 4.80
N LEU A 111 6.51 10.36 5.13
CA LEU A 111 5.98 11.73 5.07
C LEU A 111 6.71 12.66 6.04
N ALA A 112 7.05 12.16 7.23
CA ALA A 112 7.84 12.89 8.22
C ALA A 112 9.35 12.91 7.92
N LYS A 113 9.81 12.33 6.80
CA LYS A 113 11.23 12.17 6.44
C LYS A 113 12.05 11.47 7.53
N ILE A 114 11.44 10.53 8.26
CA ILE A 114 12.08 9.72 9.29
C ILE A 114 12.54 8.40 8.66
N ASP A 115 13.84 8.12 8.73
CA ASP A 115 14.40 6.82 8.31
C ASP A 115 14.44 5.85 9.49
N ALA A 116 13.32 5.14 9.71
CA ALA A 116 13.21 4.13 10.76
C ALA A 116 12.19 3.04 10.40
N SER A 117 12.23 1.92 11.14
CA SER A 117 11.20 0.87 11.05
C SER A 117 10.10 1.09 12.08
N PRO A 118 8.85 0.63 11.84
CA PRO A 118 7.75 0.77 12.82
C PRO A 118 8.07 0.26 14.23
N GLY A 119 8.96 -0.73 14.36
CA GLY A 119 9.39 -1.26 15.65
C GLY A 119 10.16 -0.25 16.50
N SER A 120 10.76 0.78 15.90
CA SER A 120 11.51 1.82 16.61
C SER A 120 10.66 2.62 17.59
N ILE A 121 9.34 2.74 17.34
CA ILE A 121 8.39 3.42 18.24
C ILE A 121 8.45 2.80 19.63
N ARG A 122 8.50 1.46 19.71
CA ARG A 122 8.56 0.75 21.00
C ARG A 122 9.83 1.11 21.77
N SER A 123 10.97 1.16 21.08
CA SER A 123 12.24 1.58 21.68
C SER A 123 12.19 3.05 22.11
N ALA A 124 11.67 3.95 21.27
CA ALA A 124 11.58 5.37 21.56
C ALA A 124 10.70 5.66 22.79
N VAL A 125 9.52 5.04 22.88
CA VAL A 125 8.60 5.19 24.02
C VAL A 125 9.22 4.64 25.31
N ALA A 126 9.87 3.48 25.25
CA ALA A 126 10.50 2.89 26.43
C ALA A 126 11.73 3.69 26.89
N SER A 127 12.53 4.19 25.94
CA SER A 127 13.66 5.08 26.22
C SER A 127 13.20 6.39 26.87
N ARG A 128 12.13 7.00 26.36
CA ARG A 128 11.55 8.20 26.98
C ARG A 128 11.17 7.94 28.44
N ARG A 129 10.50 6.82 28.74
CA ARG A 129 10.13 6.48 30.13
C ARG A 129 11.33 6.30 31.05
N TRP A 130 12.41 5.73 30.53
CA TRP A 130 13.67 5.63 31.26
C TRP A 130 14.24 7.01 31.58
N LEU A 131 14.29 7.91 30.59
CA LEU A 131 14.75 9.28 30.77
C LEU A 131 13.87 10.10 31.73
N ASP A 132 12.57 9.80 31.77
CA ASP A 132 11.61 10.39 32.72
C ASP A 132 11.73 9.76 34.13
N ASN A 133 12.77 8.96 34.40
CA ASN A 133 13.04 8.28 35.67
C ASN A 133 11.86 7.42 36.17
N ARG A 134 11.12 6.78 35.26
CA ARG A 134 10.04 5.86 35.64
C ARG A 134 10.61 4.59 36.27
N PRO A 135 9.92 3.97 37.24
CA PRO A 135 10.39 2.73 37.86
C PRO A 135 10.67 1.65 36.82
N VAL A 136 11.81 0.98 36.94
CA VAL A 136 12.25 -0.05 35.99
C VAL A 136 11.21 -1.15 35.83
N GLN A 137 10.59 -1.57 36.94
CA GLN A 137 9.55 -2.59 36.90
C GLN A 137 8.34 -2.15 36.05
N GLU A 138 7.92 -0.88 36.14
CA GLU A 138 6.84 -0.34 35.30
C GLU A 138 7.22 -0.39 33.81
N ILE A 139 8.47 -0.09 33.48
CA ILE A 139 8.98 -0.13 32.10
C ILE A 139 8.98 -1.56 31.57
N LEU A 140 9.42 -2.54 32.38
CA LEU A 140 9.45 -3.95 32.03
C LEU A 140 8.04 -4.52 31.85
N ASP A 141 7.12 -4.24 32.77
CA ASP A 141 5.74 -4.73 32.74
C ASP A 141 5.00 -4.19 31.51
N ARG A 142 5.06 -2.87 31.28
CA ARG A 142 4.42 -2.26 30.10
C ARG A 142 5.11 -2.64 28.79
N GLY A 143 6.41 -2.91 28.84
CA GLY A 143 7.20 -3.39 27.72
C GLY A 143 7.03 -4.88 27.46
N ASN A 144 6.36 -5.63 28.35
CA ASN A 144 6.30 -7.09 28.33
C ASN A 144 7.70 -7.74 28.21
N TRP A 145 8.64 -7.29 29.03
CA TRP A 145 10.00 -7.82 29.12
C TRP A 145 10.23 -8.50 30.46
N LYS A 146 10.83 -9.69 30.44
CA LYS A 146 11.09 -10.48 31.65
C LYS A 146 12.25 -9.94 32.48
N CYS A 147 13.20 -9.23 31.86
CA CYS A 147 14.40 -8.76 32.54
C CYS A 147 14.90 -7.42 31.99
N LEU A 148 15.63 -6.72 32.85
CA LEU A 148 16.29 -5.45 32.56
C LEU A 148 17.29 -5.57 31.40
N GLU A 149 17.99 -6.69 31.28
CA GLU A 149 18.99 -6.89 30.25
C GLU A 149 18.40 -6.81 28.83
N THR A 150 17.23 -7.42 28.61
CA THR A 150 16.54 -7.36 27.31
C THR A 150 16.17 -5.93 26.96
N PHE A 151 15.63 -5.19 27.94
CA PHE A 151 15.30 -3.78 27.78
C PHE A 151 16.54 -2.95 27.45
N SER A 152 17.57 -3.04 28.29
CA SER A 152 18.81 -2.28 28.16
C SER A 152 19.48 -2.50 26.81
N LYS A 153 19.65 -3.77 26.40
CA LYS A 153 20.36 -4.12 25.16
C LYS A 153 19.63 -3.69 23.88
N HIS A 154 18.31 -3.86 23.83
CA HIS A 154 17.57 -3.75 22.57
C HIS A 154 16.71 -2.48 22.46
N TYR A 155 16.27 -1.92 23.58
CA TYR A 155 15.20 -0.92 23.61
C TYR A 155 15.57 0.39 24.30
N CYS A 156 16.50 0.38 25.26
CA CYS A 156 17.01 1.59 25.88
C CYS A 156 17.98 2.29 24.91
N LYS A 157 17.60 3.48 24.43
CA LYS A 157 18.35 4.30 23.50
C LYS A 157 18.62 5.65 24.13
N GLU A 158 19.87 6.10 24.03
CA GLU A 158 20.27 7.42 24.48
C GLU A 158 19.84 8.47 23.46
N ILE A 159 19.51 9.67 23.95
CA ILE A 159 19.34 10.84 23.09
C ILE A 159 20.71 11.51 23.04
N SER A 160 21.37 11.42 21.88
CA SER A 160 22.53 12.25 21.61
C SER A 160 22.05 13.70 21.58
N ASN A 161 22.32 14.47 22.61
CA ASN A 161 22.15 15.92 22.53
C ASN A 161 23.34 16.46 21.74
N PRO A 162 23.19 16.92 20.49
CA PRO A 162 24.22 17.78 19.92
C PRO A 162 24.27 19.01 20.82
N VAL A 163 25.43 19.22 21.44
CA VAL A 163 25.71 20.37 22.30
C VAL A 163 25.31 21.64 21.53
N ASN A 164 24.38 22.43 22.09
CA ASN A 164 23.95 23.75 21.64
C ASN A 164 23.28 23.86 20.25
N SER A 165 22.08 23.33 20.10
CA SER A 165 21.09 23.93 19.18
C SER A 165 19.90 24.37 20.01
N VAL A 166 19.65 25.67 20.05
CA VAL A 166 18.47 26.27 20.69
C VAL A 166 17.25 25.50 20.17
N ALA A 167 16.57 24.80 21.08
CA ALA A 167 15.41 24.00 20.74
C ALA A 167 14.32 24.92 20.20
N SER A 168 14.20 24.99 18.86
CA SER A 168 12.92 25.37 18.26
C SER A 168 11.94 24.28 18.66
N ASP A 169 11.04 24.64 19.57
CA ASP A 169 9.95 23.78 19.95
C ASP A 169 8.97 23.79 18.77
N LEU A 170 9.20 22.88 17.82
CA LEU A 170 8.43 22.73 16.60
C LEU A 170 6.92 22.60 16.88
N LEU A 171 6.54 22.17 18.07
CA LEU A 171 5.14 22.08 18.49
C LEU A 171 4.61 23.46 18.88
N TYR A 172 5.33 24.20 19.72
CA TYR A 172 4.99 25.57 20.11
C TYR A 172 5.02 26.57 18.94
N ASP A 173 6.00 26.45 18.04
CA ASP A 173 6.22 27.39 16.93
C ASP A 173 5.13 27.27 15.84
N ASN A 174 4.56 26.08 15.64
CA ASN A 174 3.46 25.87 14.69
C ASN A 174 2.11 26.47 15.15
N PHE A 175 1.95 26.78 16.44
CA PHE A 175 0.71 27.33 17.00
C PHE A 175 0.76 28.84 17.27
N LYS A 176 1.86 29.52 16.95
CA LYS A 176 1.98 30.99 17.06
C LYS A 176 1.66 31.76 15.76
N THR A 177 1.52 31.06 14.64
CA THR A 177 1.29 31.66 13.31
C THR A 177 -0.18 31.55 12.87
N VAL A 178 -1.11 31.82 13.78
CA VAL A 178 -2.52 32.13 13.46
C VAL A 178 -2.89 33.47 14.07
#